data_AF-A0A968JID6-F1
#
_entry.id   AF-A0A968JID6-F1
#
_cell.length_a   1.000
_cell.length_b   1.000
_cell.length_c   1.000
_cell.angle_alpha   90.00
_cell.angle_beta   90.00
_cell.angle_gamma   90.00
#
_symmetry.space_group_name_H-M   'P 1'
#
loop_
_entity.id
_entity.type
_entity.pdbx_description
1 polymer ?
#
loop_
_entity_poly.entity_id
_entity_poly.type
_entity_poly.pdbx_seq_one_letter_code
_entity_poly.pdbx_strand_id
1 'polypeptide(L)'
;MKTKLVLWGKIAEEQRVLAAIELKSEDNRVATYIFPQEIVTDEFVETMMEQWRNNKEVELPEGYQYSELPLSVTEPIIPEGLVLEREDLLKQAEHEWQVVVLSAKLHEVYRNELSDIRDKIAQLRKI
;
A
#
# COMPACT_ATOMS: atom_id res chain seq x y z
N MET A 1 10.77 3.38 4.29
CA MET A 1 9.39 3.68 4.76
C MET A 1 8.56 2.42 4.57
N LYS A 2 7.64 2.10 5.48
CA LYS A 2 6.83 0.88 5.38
C LYS A 2 5.64 1.14 4.44
N THR A 3 5.57 0.44 3.32
CA THR A 3 4.47 0.55 2.34
C THR A 3 3.34 -0.44 2.60
N LYS A 4 3.47 -1.27 3.66
CA LYS A 4 2.51 -2.32 4.02
C LYS A 4 2.10 -2.19 5.48
N LEU A 5 0.82 -2.41 5.72
CA LEU A 5 0.16 -2.33 7.01
C LEU A 5 -0.73 -3.55 7.19
N VAL A 6 -0.79 -4.10 8.40
CA VAL A 6 -1.68 -5.21 8.76
C VAL A 6 -2.34 -4.83 10.07
N LEU A 7 -3.66 -4.80 10.10
CA LEU A 7 -4.47 -4.36 11.24
C LEU A 7 -5.75 -5.18 11.34
N TRP A 8 -6.19 -5.40 12.56
CA TRP A 8 -7.53 -5.93 12.82
C TRP A 8 -8.59 -4.85 12.65
N GLY A 9 -9.78 -5.26 12.26
CA GLY A 9 -10.94 -4.41 12.09
C GLY A 9 -12.24 -5.20 12.18
N LYS A 10 -13.34 -4.54 11.84
CA LYS A 10 -14.67 -5.11 11.75
C LYS A 10 -15.30 -4.69 10.42
N ILE A 11 -16.07 -5.61 9.82
CA ILE A 11 -16.95 -5.35 8.67
C ILE A 11 -18.36 -5.81 9.06
N ALA A 12 -19.41 -5.11 8.60
CA ALA A 12 -20.86 -5.41 8.77
C ALA A 12 -21.28 -6.38 9.92
N GLU A 13 -22.08 -5.89 10.89
CA GLU A 13 -22.59 -6.69 12.04
C GLU A 13 -21.50 -7.34 12.92
N GLU A 14 -20.39 -6.62 13.16
CA GLU A 14 -19.30 -7.01 14.07
C GLU A 14 -18.45 -8.23 13.67
N GLN A 15 -18.50 -8.68 12.42
CA GLN A 15 -17.55 -9.69 11.96
C GLN A 15 -16.12 -9.12 12.00
N ARG A 16 -15.30 -9.71 12.87
CA ARG A 16 -13.88 -9.34 13.00
C ARG A 16 -13.13 -9.82 11.76
N VAL A 17 -12.30 -8.95 11.22
CA VAL A 17 -11.53 -9.19 10.01
C VAL A 17 -10.10 -8.71 10.19
N LEU A 18 -9.15 -9.42 9.59
CA LEU A 18 -7.78 -8.96 9.42
C LEU A 18 -7.69 -8.20 8.10
N ALA A 19 -7.32 -6.93 8.14
CA ALA A 19 -7.10 -6.11 6.97
C ALA A 19 -5.59 -5.95 6.72
N ALA A 20 -5.11 -6.40 5.57
CA ALA A 20 -3.79 -6.11 5.07
C ALA A 20 -3.86 -5.07 3.98
N ILE A 21 -3.13 -3.97 4.15
CA ILE A 21 -3.18 -2.80 3.28
C ILE A 21 -1.79 -2.59 2.70
N GLU A 22 -1.70 -2.42 1.40
CA GLU A 22 -0.45 -2.25 0.66
C GLU A 22 -0.56 -1.04 -0.28
N LEU A 23 0.43 -0.15 -0.19
CA LEU A 23 0.63 0.91 -1.16
C LEU A 23 1.29 0.36 -2.44
N LYS A 24 0.57 0.45 -3.55
CA LYS A 24 1.11 0.34 -4.92
C LYS A 24 1.55 1.74 -5.36
N SER A 25 2.80 2.09 -5.02
CA SER A 25 3.35 3.43 -5.23
C SER A 25 3.46 3.83 -6.69
N GLU A 26 3.65 2.87 -7.59
CA GLU A 26 3.75 3.10 -9.04
C GLU A 26 2.39 3.50 -9.63
N ASP A 27 1.32 2.82 -9.22
CA ASP A 27 -0.04 3.08 -9.70
C ASP A 27 -0.78 4.15 -8.90
N ASN A 28 -0.19 4.66 -7.81
CA ASN A 28 -0.83 5.53 -6.82
C ASN A 28 -2.14 4.93 -6.27
N ARG A 29 -2.09 3.62 -5.97
CA ARG A 29 -3.23 2.85 -5.49
C ARG A 29 -2.92 2.17 -4.17
N VAL A 30 -3.96 1.92 -3.41
CA VAL A 30 -3.93 1.19 -2.15
C VAL A 30 -4.72 -0.10 -2.33
N ALA A 31 -4.01 -1.22 -2.24
CA ALA A 31 -4.59 -2.54 -2.25
C ALA A 31 -4.94 -2.93 -0.82
N THR A 32 -6.21 -3.26 -0.57
CA THR A 32 -6.72 -3.73 0.71
C THR A 32 -7.23 -5.16 0.55
N TYR A 33 -6.62 -6.06 1.31
CA TYR A 33 -6.99 -7.46 1.45
C TYR A 33 -7.69 -7.64 2.79
N ILE A 34 -8.90 -8.18 2.79
CA ILE A 34 -9.72 -8.38 3.99
C ILE A 34 -9.92 -9.88 4.17
N PHE A 35 -9.48 -10.38 5.32
CA PHE A 35 -9.59 -11.79 5.69
C PHE A 35 -10.57 -11.92 6.86
N PRO A 36 -11.71 -12.60 6.68
CA PRO A 36 -12.60 -12.94 7.79
C PRO A 36 -11.88 -13.72 8.89
N GLN A 37 -12.18 -13.47 10.16
CA GLN A 37 -11.54 -14.19 11.27
C GLN A 37 -11.67 -15.73 11.13
N GLU A 38 -12.74 -16.22 10.51
CA GLU A 38 -12.98 -17.65 10.28
C GLU A 38 -11.88 -18.33 9.44
N ILE A 39 -11.22 -17.59 8.54
CA ILE A 39 -10.13 -18.10 7.70
C ILE A 39 -8.75 -17.70 8.21
N VAL A 40 -8.68 -16.89 9.27
CA VAL A 40 -7.42 -16.36 9.81
C VAL A 40 -6.95 -17.26 10.96
N THR A 41 -5.87 -18.00 10.72
CA THR A 41 -5.16 -18.76 11.76
C THR A 41 -4.13 -17.88 12.47
N ASP A 42 -3.79 -18.22 13.72
CA ASP A 42 -2.76 -17.48 14.48
C ASP A 42 -1.40 -17.47 13.75
N GLU A 43 -1.02 -18.59 13.13
CA GLU A 43 0.19 -18.70 12.29
C GLU A 43 0.15 -17.76 11.08
N PHE A 44 -1.02 -17.57 10.47
CA PHE A 44 -1.18 -16.64 9.34
C PHE A 44 -1.02 -15.19 9.81
N VAL A 45 -1.54 -14.83 10.98
CA VAL A 45 -1.38 -13.48 11.56
C VAL A 45 0.10 -13.18 11.80
N GLU A 46 0.82 -14.12 12.39
CA GLU A 46 2.27 -13.99 12.64
C GLU A 46 3.03 -13.83 11.33
N THR A 47 2.72 -14.66 10.33
CA THR A 47 3.30 -14.59 8.99
C THR A 47 3.01 -13.25 8.31
N MET A 48 1.79 -12.73 8.43
CA MET A 48 1.43 -11.41 7.87
C MET A 48 2.16 -10.27 8.60
N MET A 49 2.34 -10.37 9.91
CA MET A 49 3.03 -9.34 10.69
C MET A 49 4.55 -9.33 10.46
N GLU A 50 5.17 -10.50 10.31
CA GLU A 50 6.63 -10.63 10.14
C GLU A 50 7.08 -10.66 8.68
N GLN A 51 6.37 -11.38 7.81
CA GLN A 51 6.80 -11.61 6.43
C GLN A 51 6.19 -10.57 5.49
N TRP A 52 4.86 -10.43 5.49
CA TRP A 52 4.17 -9.54 4.55
C TRP A 52 4.59 -8.07 4.74
N ARG A 53 4.65 -7.57 5.98
CA ARG A 53 5.12 -6.20 6.27
C ARG A 53 6.55 -5.92 5.81
N ASN A 54 7.36 -6.96 5.62
CA ASN A 54 8.74 -6.89 5.18
C ASN A 54 8.92 -7.24 3.68
N ASN A 55 7.83 -7.23 2.90
CA ASN A 55 7.82 -7.54 1.47
C ASN A 55 8.29 -8.96 1.11
N LYS A 56 8.11 -9.93 2.02
CA LYS A 56 8.29 -11.35 1.69
C LYS A 56 7.00 -11.92 1.10
N GLU A 57 7.14 -12.95 0.29
CA GLU A 57 6.01 -13.72 -0.23
C GLU A 57 5.32 -14.45 0.93
N VAL A 58 3.99 -14.36 0.95
CA VAL A 58 3.12 -15.01 1.92
C VAL A 58 1.99 -15.66 1.14
N GLU A 59 1.69 -16.91 1.45
CA GLU A 59 0.52 -17.60 0.90
C GLU A 59 -0.75 -17.03 1.54
N LEU A 60 -1.64 -16.50 0.71
CA LEU A 60 -2.91 -15.93 1.16
C LEU A 60 -3.97 -17.04 1.16
N PRO A 61 -4.73 -17.22 2.25
CA PRO A 61 -5.79 -18.24 2.31
C PRO A 61 -6.93 -17.90 1.35
N GLU A 62 -7.60 -18.91 0.79
CA GLU A 62 -8.78 -18.70 -0.06
C GLU A 62 -9.95 -18.09 0.73
N GLY A 63 -10.73 -17.19 0.09
CA GLY A 63 -11.87 -16.52 0.73
C GLY A 63 -11.61 -15.10 1.23
N TYR A 64 -10.46 -14.51 0.89
CA TYR A 64 -10.20 -13.09 1.13
C TYR A 64 -10.98 -12.20 0.16
N GLN A 65 -11.37 -11.02 0.63
CA GLN A 65 -11.88 -9.96 -0.23
C GLN A 65 -10.72 -9.06 -0.63
N TYR A 66 -10.66 -8.72 -1.91
CA TYR A 66 -9.67 -7.82 -2.46
C TYR A 66 -10.36 -6.55 -2.98
N SER A 67 -9.83 -5.41 -2.59
CA SER A 67 -10.25 -4.11 -3.10
C SER A 67 -9.02 -3.28 -3.40
N GLU A 68 -9.10 -2.46 -4.44
CA GLU A 68 -8.05 -1.53 -4.80
C GLU A 68 -8.68 -0.16 -5.00
N LEU A 69 -8.18 0.83 -4.25
CA LEU A 69 -8.68 2.19 -4.25
C LEU A 69 -7.55 3.17 -4.57
N PRO A 70 -7.85 4.31 -5.21
CA PRO A 70 -6.85 5.35 -5.41
C PRO A 70 -6.36 5.92 -4.07
N LEU A 71 -5.06 6.18 -3.96
CA LEU A 71 -4.54 6.96 -2.84
C LEU A 71 -5.03 8.41 -3.03
N SER A 72 -5.92 8.85 -2.15
CA SER A 72 -6.53 10.17 -2.17
C SER A 72 -6.43 10.83 -0.79
N VAL A 73 -6.39 12.15 -0.76
CA VAL A 73 -6.38 12.95 0.48
C VAL A 73 -7.82 13.20 0.97
N THR A 74 -8.79 13.14 0.05
CA THR A 74 -10.18 13.50 0.31
C THR A 74 -11.13 12.31 0.31
N GLU A 75 -10.71 11.20 -0.31
CA GLU A 75 -11.51 9.98 -0.41
C GLU A 75 -10.90 8.88 0.47
N PRO A 76 -11.73 8.01 1.07
CA PRO A 76 -11.23 6.89 1.86
C PRO A 76 -10.41 5.92 1.01
N ILE A 77 -9.28 5.47 1.56
CA ILE A 77 -8.37 4.52 0.91
C ILE A 77 -8.69 3.05 1.21
N ILE A 78 -9.72 2.82 2.03
CA ILE A 78 -10.25 1.52 2.41
C ILE A 78 -11.72 1.40 1.96
N PRO A 79 -12.21 0.18 1.66
CA PRO A 79 -13.58 -0.03 1.21
C PRO A 79 -14.61 0.41 2.27
N GLU A 80 -15.78 0.82 1.80
CA GLU A 80 -16.87 1.27 2.67
C GLU A 80 -17.31 0.16 3.64
N GLY A 81 -17.55 0.54 4.90
CA GLY A 81 -17.98 -0.38 5.95
C GLY A 81 -16.86 -1.12 6.69
N LEU A 82 -15.59 -0.96 6.30
CA LEU A 82 -14.45 -1.45 7.06
C LEU A 82 -14.06 -0.46 8.16
N VAL A 83 -14.12 -0.89 9.42
CA VAL A 83 -13.69 -0.11 10.58
C VAL A 83 -12.46 -0.77 11.19
N LEU A 84 -11.30 -0.11 11.18
CA LEU A 84 -10.06 -0.65 11.74
C LEU A 84 -9.96 -0.36 13.24
N GLU A 85 -9.39 -1.29 14.02
CA GLU A 85 -9.19 -1.12 15.47
C GLU A 85 -8.19 0.01 15.80
N ARG A 86 -7.25 0.29 14.89
CA ARG A 86 -6.18 1.28 15.03
C ARG A 86 -6.20 2.27 13.88
N GLU A 87 -7.23 3.11 13.84
CA GLU A 87 -7.37 4.18 12.83
C GLU A 87 -6.22 5.19 12.88
N ASP A 88 -5.57 5.35 14.05
CA ASP A 88 -4.38 6.18 14.21
C ASP A 88 -3.22 5.71 13.32
N LEU A 89 -3.03 4.39 13.23
CA LEU A 89 -1.99 3.80 12.38
C LEU A 89 -2.33 3.91 10.89
N LEU A 90 -3.61 3.87 10.54
CA LEU A 90 -4.06 4.10 9.17
C LEU A 90 -3.75 5.55 8.75
N LYS A 91 -4.14 6.54 9.54
CA LYS A 91 -3.87 7.96 9.26
C LYS A 91 -2.37 8.27 9.15
N GLN A 92 -1.56 7.65 10.00
CA GLN A 92 -0.12 7.76 9.90
C GLN A 92 0.40 7.15 8.58
N ALA A 93 -0.09 5.97 8.22
CA ALA A 93 0.28 5.31 6.97
C ALA A 93 -0.14 6.14 5.75
N GLU A 94 -1.36 6.70 5.73
CA GLU A 94 -1.83 7.63 4.68
C GLU A 94 -0.85 8.78 4.46
N HIS A 95 -0.43 9.43 5.55
CA HIS A 95 0.52 10.54 5.46
C HIS A 95 1.89 10.08 4.95
N GLU A 96 2.43 8.99 5.50
CA GLU A 96 3.71 8.42 5.05
C GLU A 96 3.67 8.02 3.57
N TRP A 97 2.57 7.40 3.14
CA TRP A 97 2.40 6.92 1.77
C TRP A 97 2.24 8.06 0.77
N GLN A 98 1.54 9.12 1.15
CA GLN A 98 1.49 10.35 0.36
C GLN A 98 2.90 10.90 0.10
N VAL A 99 3.73 10.94 1.14
CA VAL A 99 5.13 11.38 1.02
C VAL A 99 5.94 10.44 0.13
N VAL A 100 5.76 9.12 0.25
CA VAL A 100 6.43 8.12 -0.60
C VAL A 100 6.08 8.33 -2.07
N VAL A 101 4.79 8.43 -2.41
CA VAL A 101 4.35 8.61 -3.80
C VAL A 101 4.86 9.93 -4.38
N LEU A 102 4.73 11.03 -3.64
CA LEU A 102 5.20 12.33 -4.11
C LEU A 102 6.72 12.34 -4.32
N SER A 103 7.48 11.70 -3.43
CA SER A 103 8.93 11.57 -3.56
C SER A 103 9.32 10.70 -4.76
N ALA A 104 8.59 9.61 -5.01
CA ALA A 104 8.81 8.74 -6.16
C ALA A 104 8.56 9.48 -7.48
N LYS A 105 7.44 10.23 -7.57
CA LYS A 105 7.12 11.07 -8.74
C LYS A 105 8.18 12.15 -8.96
N LEU A 106 8.58 12.86 -7.90
CA LEU A 106 9.62 13.88 -7.99
C LEU A 106 10.96 13.29 -8.47
N HIS A 107 11.33 12.13 -7.96
CA HIS A 107 12.55 11.44 -8.37
C HIS A 107 12.51 10.98 -9.83
N GLU A 108 11.36 10.51 -10.31
CA GLU A 108 11.15 10.17 -11.72
C GLU A 108 11.32 11.39 -12.63
N VAL A 109 10.70 12.52 -12.28
CA VAL A 109 10.85 13.78 -13.03
C VAL A 109 12.32 14.19 -13.13
N TYR A 110 13.06 14.18 -12.02
CA TYR A 110 14.49 14.51 -12.05
C TYR A 110 15.32 13.56 -12.91
N ARG A 111 15.01 12.26 -12.91
CA ARG A 111 15.71 11.30 -13.78
C ARG A 111 15.44 11.58 -15.25
N ASN A 112 14.21 11.91 -15.60
CA ASN A 112 13.84 12.26 -16.97
C ASN A 112 14.56 13.54 -17.41
N GLU A 113 14.57 14.59 -16.59
CA GLU A 113 15.30 15.83 -16.88
C GLU A 113 16.81 15.59 -17.08
N LEU A 114 17.43 14.77 -16.23
CA LEU A 114 18.85 14.40 -16.37
C LEU A 114 19.12 13.59 -17.64
N SER A 115 18.19 12.70 -18.03
CA SER A 115 18.28 11.96 -19.28
C SER A 115 18.21 12.90 -20.48
N ASP A 116 17.26 13.83 -20.49
CA ASP A 116 17.12 14.83 -21.56
C ASP A 116 18.36 15.72 -21.70
N ILE A 117 18.95 16.14 -20.57
CA ILE A 117 20.20 16.91 -20.57
C ILE A 117 21.34 16.07 -21.14
N ARG A 118 21.46 14.80 -20.72
CA ARG A 118 22.48 13.88 -21.22
C ARG A 118 22.35 13.68 -22.73
N ASP A 119 21.14 13.52 -23.24
CA ASP A 119 20.88 13.32 -24.67
C ASP A 119 21.23 14.57 -25.48
N LYS A 120 20.89 15.76 -24.97
CA LYS A 120 21.31 17.05 -25.57
C LYS A 120 22.83 17.19 -25.62
N ILE A 121 23.54 16.85 -24.54
CA ILE A 121 25.02 16.88 -24.51
C ILE A 121 25.60 15.88 -25.53
N ALA A 122 25.02 14.68 -25.65
CA ALA A 122 25.48 13.66 -26.59
C ALA A 122 25.28 14.11 -28.05
N GLN A 123 24.19 14.81 -28.35
CA GLN A 123 23.95 15.41 -29.68
C GLN A 123 24.97 16.52 -29.99
N LEU A 124 25.26 17.41 -29.02
CA LEU A 124 26.22 18.50 -29.19
C LEU A 124 27.66 18.01 -29.37
N ARG A 125 28.05 16.88 -28.77
CA ARG A 125 29.38 16.28 -28.92
C ARG A 125 29.59 15.52 -30.24
N LYS A 126 28.52 15.25 -30.99
CA LYS A 126 28.59 14.58 -32.31
C LYS A 126 28.80 15.56 -33.47
N ILE A 127 28.94 16.85 -33.17
CA ILE A 127 29.31 17.94 -34.07
C ILE A 127 30.77 18.29 -33.78
#